data_AF-A0A960E2L7-F1
#
_entry.id   AF-A0A960E2L7-F1
#
_cell.length_a   1.000
_cell.length_b   1.000
_cell.length_c   1.000
_cell.angle_alpha   90.00
_cell.angle_beta   90.00
_cell.angle_gamma   90.00
#
_symmetry.space_group_name_H-M   'P 1'
#
loop_
_entity.id
_entity.type
_entity.pdbx_description
1 polymer ?
#
loop_
_entity_poly.entity_id
_entity_poly.type
_entity_poly.pdbx_seq_one_letter_code
_entity_poly.pdbx_strand_id
1 'polypeptide(L)'
;MTMAWGLEARVPFLDHELVELAASCPPELKTAQDGKGVLKEAARRVIPHEVIDRPKGYFPVPALTHLQGPYLDMVRDAVTGSAARDRGLFRPEAIDALLADPNGELTPLRGNKLWQVALLELWLQSHGIEGPAR
;
A
#
# COMPACT_ATOMS: atom_id res chain seq x y z
N MET A 1 -3.67 -10.80 -11.10
CA MET A 1 -3.13 -9.79 -12.05
C MET A 1 -2.36 -10.43 -13.19
N THR A 2 -1.25 -11.16 -12.98
CA THR A 2 -0.43 -11.66 -14.09
C THR A 2 -1.13 -12.70 -14.98
N MET A 3 -1.82 -13.69 -14.38
CA MET A 3 -2.53 -14.72 -15.15
C MET A 3 -3.73 -14.18 -15.96
N ALA A 4 -4.31 -13.05 -15.55
CA ALA A 4 -5.34 -12.38 -16.35
C ALA A 4 -4.80 -11.89 -17.71
N TRP A 5 -3.47 -11.80 -17.84
CA TRP A 5 -2.75 -11.45 -19.05
C TRP A 5 -1.89 -12.61 -19.57
N GLY A 6 -2.18 -13.85 -19.16
CA GLY A 6 -1.43 -15.05 -19.62
C GLY A 6 0.01 -15.13 -19.11
N LEU A 7 0.37 -14.38 -18.05
CA LEU A 7 1.73 -14.37 -17.48
C LEU A 7 1.80 -15.16 -16.17
N GLU A 8 2.67 -16.17 -16.13
CA GLU A 8 2.98 -16.91 -14.91
C GLU A 8 3.98 -16.11 -14.05
N ALA A 9 3.57 -15.71 -12.85
CA ALA A 9 4.46 -15.08 -11.88
C ALA A 9 5.07 -16.14 -10.96
N ARG A 10 6.39 -16.15 -10.84
CA ARG A 10 7.12 -16.99 -9.87
C ARG A 10 7.64 -16.15 -8.71
N VAL A 11 7.62 -16.73 -7.52
CA VAL A 11 7.98 -16.07 -6.25
C VAL A 11 9.06 -16.89 -5.52
N PRO A 12 10.33 -16.85 -5.97
CA PRO A 12 11.38 -17.76 -5.47
C PRO A 12 11.64 -17.69 -3.96
N PHE A 13 11.35 -16.54 -3.32
CA PHE A 13 11.48 -16.41 -1.87
C PHE A 13 10.46 -17.23 -1.07
N LEU A 14 9.42 -17.76 -1.71
CA LEU A 14 8.42 -18.66 -1.12
C LEU A 14 8.65 -20.13 -1.48
N ASP A 15 9.82 -20.46 -2.05
CA ASP A 15 10.23 -21.85 -2.19
C ASP A 15 10.28 -22.54 -0.82
N HIS A 16 9.77 -23.78 -0.73
CA HIS A 16 9.59 -24.44 0.55
C HIS A 16 10.93 -24.79 1.22
N GLU A 17 11.96 -25.17 0.47
CA GLU A 17 13.28 -25.48 1.03
C GLU A 17 13.93 -24.21 1.60
N LEU A 18 13.80 -23.09 0.90
CA LEU A 18 14.28 -21.80 1.39
C LEU A 18 13.53 -21.34 2.66
N VAL A 19 12.21 -21.52 2.70
CA VAL A 19 11.39 -21.15 3.87
C VAL A 19 11.74 -22.03 5.07
N GLU A 20 11.91 -23.33 4.89
CA GLU A 20 12.32 -24.27 5.94
C GLU A 20 13.72 -23.90 6.50
N LEU A 21 14.66 -23.54 5.62
CA LEU A 21 15.97 -23.04 6.03
C LEU A 21 15.86 -21.71 6.81
N ALA A 22 15.06 -20.76 6.32
CA ALA A 22 14.85 -19.48 6.99
C ALA A 22 14.15 -19.66 8.36
N ALA A 23 13.29 -20.66 8.51
CA ALA A 23 12.62 -20.99 9.76
C ALA A 23 13.60 -21.54 10.81
N SER A 24 14.53 -22.41 10.40
CA SER A 24 15.57 -22.97 11.29
C SER A 24 16.72 -22.00 11.61
N CYS A 25 16.87 -20.92 10.83
CA CYS A 25 17.89 -19.91 11.05
C CYS A 25 17.69 -19.15 12.37
N PRO A 26 18.75 -18.98 13.21
CA PRO A 26 18.69 -18.17 14.43
C PRO A 26 18.08 -16.78 14.20
N PRO A 27 17.12 -16.33 15.03
CA PRO A 27 16.44 -15.06 14.85
C PRO A 27 17.38 -13.87 14.73
N GLU A 28 18.47 -13.86 15.49
CA GLU A 28 19.44 -12.75 15.59
C GLU A 28 20.12 -12.49 14.24
N LEU A 29 20.38 -13.55 13.48
CA LEU A 29 20.96 -13.44 12.13
C LEU A 29 19.98 -12.85 11.12
N LYS A 30 18.68 -13.12 11.29
CA LYS A 30 17.61 -12.58 10.42
C LYS A 30 17.32 -11.12 10.74
N THR A 31 17.41 -10.72 12.00
CA THR A 31 17.09 -9.36 12.47
C THR A 31 18.28 -8.42 12.52
N ALA A 32 19.51 -8.91 12.39
CA ALA A 32 20.70 -8.08 12.28
C ALA A 32 20.61 -7.08 11.11
N GLN A 33 21.37 -5.96 11.22
CA GLN A 33 21.45 -4.90 10.21
C GLN A 33 20.08 -4.28 9.85
N ASP A 34 19.29 -3.95 10.88
CA ASP A 34 17.93 -3.40 10.74
C ASP A 34 16.99 -4.33 9.93
N GLY A 35 17.25 -5.64 10.02
CA GLY A 35 16.51 -6.70 9.35
C GLY A 35 17.18 -7.21 8.06
N LYS A 36 16.90 -8.47 7.77
CA LYS A 36 17.44 -9.24 6.63
C LYS A 36 18.95 -9.43 6.67
N GLY A 37 19.60 -9.42 7.85
CA GLY A 37 21.06 -9.49 7.99
C GLY A 37 21.73 -10.62 7.20
N VAL A 38 21.38 -11.87 7.49
CA VAL A 38 21.93 -13.04 6.78
C VAL A 38 21.67 -13.01 5.27
N LEU A 39 20.52 -12.48 4.84
CA LEU A 39 20.19 -12.32 3.43
C LEU A 39 21.05 -11.23 2.76
N LYS A 40 21.29 -10.10 3.44
CA LYS A 40 22.17 -9.03 2.97
C LYS A 40 23.60 -9.55 2.80
N GLU A 41 24.13 -10.28 3.77
CA GLU A 41 25.46 -10.90 3.68
C GLU A 41 25.57 -11.88 2.51
N ALA A 42 24.58 -12.77 2.36
CA ALA A 42 24.55 -13.69 1.23
C ALA A 42 24.47 -12.95 -0.12
N ALA A 43 23.65 -11.90 -0.21
CA ALA A 43 23.43 -11.14 -1.44
C ALA A 43 24.64 -10.29 -1.85
N ARG A 44 25.43 -9.75 -0.91
CA ARG A 44 26.67 -9.01 -1.21
C ARG A 44 27.70 -9.83 -2.00
N ARG A 45 27.59 -11.16 -2.00
CA ARG A 45 28.43 -12.05 -2.80
C ARG A 45 28.13 -11.99 -4.31
N VAL A 46 26.95 -11.52 -4.70
CA VAL A 46 26.48 -11.56 -6.10
C VAL A 46 25.80 -10.27 -6.59
N ILE A 47 25.54 -9.32 -5.69
CA ILE A 47 24.92 -8.02 -5.99
C ILE A 47 25.85 -6.90 -5.45
N PRO A 48 26.03 -5.79 -6.19
CA PRO A 48 26.78 -4.64 -5.71
C PRO A 48 26.29 -4.11 -4.37
N HIS A 49 27.23 -3.71 -3.50
CA HIS A 49 26.93 -3.31 -2.13
C HIS A 49 25.99 -2.11 -2.08
N GLU A 50 26.12 -1.16 -3.01
CA GLU A 50 25.25 0.01 -3.11
C GLU A 50 23.77 -0.32 -3.32
N VAL A 51 23.46 -1.48 -3.93
CA VAL A 51 22.07 -1.94 -4.11
C VAL A 51 21.54 -2.57 -2.82
N ILE A 52 22.40 -3.25 -2.06
CA ILE A 52 22.05 -3.92 -0.80
C ILE A 52 21.88 -2.92 0.34
N ASP A 53 22.80 -1.95 0.42
CA ASP A 53 22.92 -1.02 1.54
C ASP A 53 22.10 0.27 1.34
N ARG A 54 21.39 0.40 0.21
CA ARG A 54 20.48 1.53 0.00
C ARG A 54 19.36 1.58 1.05
N PRO A 55 18.84 2.77 1.40
CA PRO A 55 17.66 2.90 2.23
C PRO A 55 16.48 2.10 1.65
N LYS A 56 15.65 1.52 2.54
CA LYS A 56 14.45 0.77 2.16
C LYS A 56 13.53 1.65 1.31
N GLY A 57 13.48 1.36 0.01
CA GLY A 57 12.50 1.95 -0.89
C GLY A 57 11.14 1.28 -0.72
N TYR A 58 10.08 2.08 -0.69
CA TYR A 58 8.72 1.57 -0.89
C TYR A 58 8.47 1.33 -2.38
N PHE A 59 7.42 0.59 -2.71
CA PHE A 59 6.91 0.50 -4.07
C PHE A 59 5.85 1.59 -4.26
N PRO A 60 6.20 2.79 -4.78
CA PRO A 60 5.20 3.81 -5.02
C PRO A 60 4.19 3.29 -6.03
N VAL A 61 2.92 3.58 -5.77
CA VAL A 61 1.88 3.58 -6.82
C VAL A 61 1.57 5.05 -7.07
N PRO A 62 2.31 5.76 -7.96
CA PRO A 62 2.27 7.22 -8.05
C PRO A 62 0.86 7.78 -8.26
N ALA A 63 0.02 7.05 -8.99
CA ALA A 63 -1.37 7.40 -9.25
C ALA A 63 -2.24 7.51 -7.99
N LEU A 64 -1.84 6.85 -6.89
CA LEU A 64 -2.55 6.87 -5.61
C LEU A 64 -1.95 7.87 -4.61
N THR A 65 -0.79 8.44 -4.94
CA THR A 65 -0.18 9.54 -4.17
C THR A 65 -0.59 10.90 -4.73
N HIS A 66 -0.70 11.02 -6.06
CA HIS A 66 -1.11 12.25 -6.73
C HIS A 66 -2.41 12.00 -7.49
N LEU A 67 -3.53 12.37 -6.87
CA LEU A 67 -4.86 12.19 -7.43
C LEU A 67 -5.11 13.25 -8.51
N GLN A 68 -5.40 12.81 -9.72
CA GLN A 68 -5.71 13.67 -10.86
C GLN A 68 -6.57 12.93 -11.89
N GLY A 69 -7.30 13.71 -12.69
CA GLY A 69 -8.13 13.19 -13.78
C GLY A 69 -9.11 12.11 -13.29
N PRO A 70 -9.28 11.00 -14.03
CA PRO A 70 -10.29 9.98 -13.73
C PRO A 70 -10.20 9.39 -12.32
N TYR A 71 -9.01 9.33 -11.72
CA TYR A 71 -8.84 8.82 -10.37
C TYR A 71 -9.33 9.80 -9.31
N LEU A 72 -9.14 11.11 -9.52
CA LEU A 72 -9.71 12.12 -8.63
C LEU A 72 -11.23 12.15 -8.73
N ASP A 73 -11.77 11.98 -9.94
CA ASP A 73 -13.21 11.92 -10.17
C ASP A 73 -13.82 10.70 -9.46
N MET A 74 -13.23 9.51 -9.63
CA MET A 74 -13.64 8.29 -8.93
C MET A 74 -13.60 8.47 -7.40
N VAL A 75 -12.54 9.09 -6.88
CA VAL A 75 -12.39 9.37 -5.45
C VAL A 75 -13.47 10.34 -4.96
N ARG A 76 -13.73 11.41 -5.71
CA ARG A 76 -14.77 12.41 -5.41
C ARG A 76 -16.14 11.75 -5.36
N ASP A 77 -16.48 10.93 -6.35
CA ASP A 77 -17.76 10.24 -6.41
C ASP A 77 -17.92 9.28 -5.22
N ALA A 78 -16.89 8.51 -4.90
CA ALA A 78 -16.91 7.56 -3.79
C ALA A 78 -17.24 8.25 -2.46
N VAL A 79 -16.54 9.36 -2.15
CA VAL A 79 -16.66 10.01 -0.82
C VAL A 79 -17.81 11.01 -0.73
N THR A 80 -18.35 11.47 -1.87
CA THR A 80 -19.48 12.42 -1.87
C THR A 80 -20.83 11.78 -2.19
N GLY A 81 -20.85 10.52 -2.63
CA GLY A 81 -22.07 9.76 -2.89
C GLY A 81 -22.96 9.57 -1.65
N SER A 82 -24.25 9.29 -1.88
CA SER A 82 -25.22 9.08 -0.81
C SER A 82 -24.80 7.96 0.14
N ALA A 83 -24.27 6.85 -0.39
CA ALA A 83 -23.76 5.73 0.41
C ALA A 83 -22.74 6.17 1.47
N ALA A 84 -21.81 7.07 1.12
CA ALA A 84 -20.81 7.59 2.04
C ALA A 84 -21.41 8.56 3.07
N ARG A 85 -22.33 9.41 2.63
CA ARG A 85 -22.99 10.43 3.48
C ARG A 85 -23.93 9.80 4.50
N ASP A 86 -24.79 8.89 4.05
CA ASP A 86 -25.78 8.19 4.89
C ASP A 86 -25.11 7.33 5.95
N ARG A 87 -23.89 6.85 5.64
CA ARG A 87 -23.07 6.10 6.58
C ARG A 87 -22.53 6.96 7.72
N GLY A 88 -22.27 8.25 7.47
CA GLY A 88 -21.81 9.19 8.50
C GLY A 88 -20.43 8.88 9.09
N LEU A 89 -19.58 8.09 8.40
CA LEU A 89 -18.23 7.75 8.88
C LEU A 89 -17.27 8.95 8.87
N PHE A 90 -17.46 9.86 7.91
CA PHE A 90 -16.54 10.96 7.68
C PHE A 90 -17.22 12.29 7.97
N ARG A 91 -16.47 13.22 8.58
CA ARG A 91 -16.90 14.61 8.74
C ARG A 91 -16.94 15.29 7.37
N PRO A 92 -18.10 15.78 6.89
CA PRO A 92 -18.20 16.40 5.57
C PRO A 92 -17.17 17.52 5.34
N GLU A 93 -16.93 18.33 6.37
CA GLU A 93 -16.00 19.47 6.29
C GLU A 93 -14.55 19.01 6.08
N ALA A 94 -14.19 17.85 6.63
CA ALA A 94 -12.86 17.27 6.43
C ALA A 94 -12.71 16.70 5.01
N ILE A 95 -13.77 16.12 4.45
CA ILE A 95 -13.79 15.64 3.07
C ILE A 95 -13.70 16.82 2.10
N ASP A 96 -14.47 17.88 2.33
CA ASP A 96 -14.46 19.08 1.50
C ASP A 96 -13.08 19.75 1.50
N ALA A 97 -12.44 19.86 2.67
CA ALA A 97 -11.07 20.39 2.77
C ALA A 97 -10.06 19.54 1.99
N LEU A 98 -10.14 18.20 2.11
CA LEU A 98 -9.28 17.30 1.35
C LEU A 98 -9.56 17.35 -0.16
N LEU A 99 -10.81 17.56 -0.59
CA LEU A 99 -11.17 17.68 -2.01
C LEU A 99 -10.79 19.04 -2.61
N ALA A 100 -10.73 20.09 -1.80
CA ALA A 100 -10.29 21.42 -2.20
C ALA A 100 -8.80 21.47 -2.52
N ASP A 101 -7.99 20.69 -1.80
CA ASP A 101 -6.57 20.47 -2.08
C ASP A 101 -6.19 18.98 -2.02
N PRO A 102 -6.55 18.20 -3.08
CA PRO A 102 -6.41 16.74 -3.08
C PRO A 102 -4.99 16.22 -2.90
N ASN A 103 -3.98 17.06 -3.14
CA ASN A 103 -2.58 16.67 -3.13
C ASN A 103 -1.70 17.53 -2.20
N GLY A 104 -2.29 18.49 -1.48
CA GLY A 104 -1.54 19.47 -0.67
C GLY A 104 -0.88 18.88 0.56
N GLU A 105 -1.54 17.92 1.24
CA GLU A 105 -1.01 17.31 2.45
C GLU A 105 -0.86 15.79 2.31
N LEU A 106 0.40 15.34 2.30
CA LEU A 106 0.75 13.93 2.36
C LEU A 106 1.00 13.51 3.81
N THR A 107 0.69 12.25 4.12
CA THR A 107 1.07 11.62 5.40
C THR A 107 2.60 11.55 5.54
N PRO A 108 3.14 11.28 6.75
CA PRO A 108 4.59 11.09 6.94
C PRO A 108 5.19 9.99 6.05
N LEU A 109 4.38 8.99 5.68
CA LEU A 109 4.75 7.91 4.74
C LEU A 109 4.53 8.28 3.27
N ARG A 110 4.28 9.56 2.97
CA ARG A 110 4.03 10.11 1.63
C ARG A 110 2.79 9.53 0.93
N GLY A 111 1.84 9.02 1.70
CA GLY A 111 0.52 8.59 1.20
C GLY A 111 -0.47 9.74 1.16
N ASN A 112 -1.36 9.73 0.16
CA ASN A 112 -2.45 10.69 0.00
C ASN A 112 -3.61 10.37 0.97
N LYS A 113 -4.00 11.32 1.83
CA LYS A 113 -5.05 11.11 2.83
C LYS A 113 -6.42 10.87 2.19
N LEU A 114 -6.75 11.64 1.16
CA LEU A 114 -8.02 11.53 0.44
C LEU A 114 -8.17 10.16 -0.23
N TRP A 115 -7.08 9.62 -0.79
CA TRP A 115 -7.06 8.26 -1.32
C TRP A 115 -7.39 7.21 -0.24
N GLN A 116 -6.83 7.32 0.96
CA GLN A 116 -7.11 6.34 2.03
C GLN A 116 -8.57 6.34 2.45
N VAL A 117 -9.17 7.53 2.55
CA VAL A 117 -10.60 7.69 2.86
C VAL A 117 -11.46 7.08 1.76
N ALA A 118 -11.17 7.42 0.50
CA ALA A 118 -11.89 6.89 -0.64
C ALA A 118 -11.72 5.38 -0.79
N LEU A 119 -10.54 4.83 -0.50
CA LEU A 119 -10.28 3.39 -0.56
C LEU A 119 -11.18 2.62 0.42
N LEU A 120 -11.31 3.12 1.66
CA LEU A 120 -12.23 2.53 2.64
C LEU A 120 -13.67 2.58 2.12
N GLU A 121 -14.11 3.73 1.61
CA GLU A 121 -15.49 3.88 1.13
C GLU A 121 -15.77 3.02 -0.11
N LEU A 122 -14.86 2.96 -1.08
CA LEU A 122 -14.94 2.06 -2.23
C LEU A 122 -15.02 0.59 -1.79
N TRP A 123 -14.25 0.20 -0.77
CA TRP A 123 -14.33 -1.14 -0.20
C TRP A 123 -15.70 -1.41 0.43
N LEU A 124 -16.23 -0.48 1.22
CA LEU A 124 -17.55 -0.61 1.84
C LEU A 124 -18.67 -0.73 0.79
N GLN A 125 -18.63 0.10 -0.25
CA GLN A 125 -19.59 0.07 -1.36
C GLN A 125 -19.51 -1.23 -2.16
N SER A 126 -18.30 -1.69 -2.50
CA SER A 126 -18.11 -2.94 -3.26
C SER A 126 -18.58 -4.19 -2.51
N HIS A 127 -18.68 -4.13 -1.18
CA HIS A 127 -19.17 -5.23 -0.34
C HIS A 127 -20.63 -5.03 0.11
N GLY A 128 -21.33 -3.99 -0.38
CA GLY A 128 -22.73 -3.72 -0.04
C GLY A 128 -22.95 -3.46 1.45
N ILE A 129 -21.95 -2.92 2.15
CA ILE A 129 -22.09 -2.57 3.56
C ILE A 129 -22.90 -1.28 3.61
N GLU A 130 -24.08 -1.29 4.21
CA GLU A 130 -25.00 -0.15 4.22
C GLU A 130 -25.35 0.30 5.66
N GLY A 131 -25.92 1.50 5.78
CA GLY A 131 -26.38 2.06 7.04
C GLY A 131 -25.33 2.85 7.83
N PRO A 132 -25.75 3.57 8.87
CA PRO A 132 -24.90 4.45 9.64
C PRO A 132 -23.86 3.67 10.45
N ALA A 133 -22.64 4.18 10.52
CA ALA A 133 -21.64 3.71 11.46
C ALA A 133 -22.10 4.05 12.88
N ARG A 134 -22.34 3.02 13.69
CA ARG A 134 -22.67 3.13 15.12
C ARG A 134 -21.43 2.92 15.97
#